data_AF-A0ABD8A6K8-F1
#
_entry.id   AF-A0ABD8A6K8-F1
#
_cell.length_a   1.000
_cell.length_b   1.000
_cell.length_c   1.000
_cell.angle_alpha   90.00
_cell.angle_beta   90.00
_cell.angle_gamma   90.00
#
_symmetry.space_group_name_H-M   'P 1'
#
loop_
_entity.id
_entity.type
_entity.pdbx_description
1 polymer ?
#
loop_
_entity_poly.entity_id
_entity_poly.type
_entity_poly.pdbx_seq_one_letter_code
_entity_poly.pdbx_strand_id
1 'polypeptide(L)'
;MKVPRDISGALLESLKALGLTKYEALVYIGLLRVAGATATEVHETSGVPRASVYPVLDRLIEKELVSVSHTTPKRFDAIPPDRGIENLMHRIEADAESAKLALDTIYREKGPEVRGNQELIWTIYGEENIRTRLADMFKHAEQSVAMLATWELLQGSVLEVLTSVPESVDVEIVTDCWKGEQPPRFRIRLPLSESFHEVRSAQGKPLPYERSGVFLVDNTRTLVWLGSKSEQPSALYSESAGLVQFVRRHLASVTEHMSAAGQ
;
A
#
# COMPACT_ATOMS: atom_id res chain seq x y z
N MET A 1 33.91 6.23 27.66
CA MET A 1 33.21 5.35 26.70
C MET A 1 33.56 5.79 25.29
N LYS A 2 34.28 4.97 24.51
CA LYS A 2 34.46 5.21 23.08
C LYS A 2 33.55 4.25 22.34
N VAL A 3 32.43 4.76 21.81
CA VAL A 3 31.72 4.06 20.72
C VAL A 3 32.76 3.83 19.62
N PRO A 4 32.85 2.62 19.03
CA PRO A 4 33.77 2.39 17.92
C PRO A 4 33.53 3.43 16.83
N ARG A 5 34.58 4.17 16.45
CA ARG A 5 34.55 5.46 15.72
C ARG A 5 33.98 5.44 14.29
N ASP A 6 33.34 4.37 13.85
CA ASP A 6 32.93 4.22 12.45
C ASP A 6 31.63 3.41 12.24
N ILE A 7 30.68 3.50 13.18
CA ILE A 7 29.34 2.94 12.96
C ILE A 7 28.48 4.05 12.34
N SER A 8 28.23 3.96 11.04
CA SER A 8 27.32 4.87 10.34
C SER A 8 25.93 4.82 10.97
N GLY A 9 25.32 5.99 11.22
CA GLY A 9 23.94 6.06 11.70
C GLY A 9 22.96 5.35 10.76
N ALA A 10 23.24 5.39 9.45
CA ALA A 10 22.44 4.68 8.45
C ALA A 10 22.45 3.16 8.67
N LEU A 11 23.59 2.56 9.02
CA LEU A 11 23.69 1.12 9.29
C LEU A 11 22.84 0.72 10.51
N LEU A 12 22.84 1.53 11.57
CA LEU A 12 22.02 1.26 12.75
C LEU A 12 20.53 1.33 12.43
N GLU A 13 20.10 2.30 11.62
CA GLU A 13 18.70 2.40 11.21
C GLU A 13 18.30 1.26 10.28
N SER A 14 19.18 0.80 9.38
CA SER A 14 18.94 -0.39 8.56
C SER A 14 18.77 -1.65 9.42
N LEU A 15 19.64 -1.89 10.39
CA LEU A 15 19.52 -3.04 11.29
C LEU A 15 18.27 -2.97 12.17
N LYS A 16 17.85 -1.78 12.60
CA LYS A 16 16.58 -1.58 13.31
C LYS A 16 15.37 -1.87 12.44
N ALA A 17 15.40 -1.46 11.18
CA ALA A 17 14.35 -1.79 10.22
C ALA A 17 14.23 -3.31 10.00
N LEU A 18 15.33 -4.05 10.17
CA LEU A 18 15.36 -5.53 10.19
C LEU A 18 15.00 -6.14 11.55
N GLY A 19 14.43 -5.35 12.47
CA GLY A 19 13.89 -5.86 13.74
C GLY A 19 14.92 -6.06 14.85
N LEU A 20 16.10 -5.43 14.78
CA LEU A 20 17.07 -5.41 15.87
C LEU A 20 16.88 -4.19 16.78
N THR A 21 17.09 -4.37 18.08
CA THR A 21 17.24 -3.22 18.97
C THR A 21 18.61 -2.55 18.80
N LYS A 22 18.76 -1.31 19.29
CA LYS A 22 20.04 -0.61 19.24
C LYS A 22 21.17 -1.42 19.90
N TYR A 23 20.90 -2.08 21.02
CA TYR A 23 21.93 -2.87 21.71
C TYR A 23 22.25 -4.16 20.98
N GLU A 24 21.25 -4.83 20.42
CA GLU A 24 21.46 -6.01 19.56
C GLU A 24 22.34 -5.67 18.35
N ALA A 25 22.04 -4.57 17.66
CA ALA A 25 22.86 -4.10 16.54
C ALA A 25 24.31 -3.80 16.95
N LEU A 26 24.52 -3.11 18.07
CA LEU A 26 25.87 -2.79 18.56
C LEU A 26 26.66 -4.04 18.97
N VAL A 27 26.01 -5.02 19.61
CA VAL A 27 26.65 -6.28 19.99
C VAL A 27 27.00 -7.10 18.75
N TYR A 28 26.08 -7.23 17.79
CA TYR A 28 26.34 -7.96 16.55
C TYR A 28 27.49 -7.33 15.74
N ILE A 29 27.51 -6.00 15.59
CA ILE A 29 28.61 -5.27 14.95
C ILE A 29 29.93 -5.47 15.72
N GLY A 30 29.88 -5.49 17.06
CA GLY A 30 31.04 -5.75 17.90
C GLY A 30 31.63 -7.15 17.67
N LEU A 31 30.78 -8.17 17.63
CA LEU A 31 31.17 -9.56 17.39
C LEU A 31 31.67 -9.79 15.96
N LEU A 32 31.16 -9.09 14.96
CA LEU A 32 31.71 -9.14 13.59
C LEU A 32 33.16 -8.64 13.49
N ARG A 33 33.66 -7.92 14.52
CA ARG A 33 35.03 -7.41 14.58
C ARG A 33 35.97 -8.26 15.43
N VAL A 34 35.43 -9.15 16.26
CA VAL A 34 36.19 -9.97 17.21
C VAL A 34 35.61 -11.37 17.26
N ALA A 35 36.39 -12.35 16.79
CA ALA A 35 35.99 -13.74 16.83
C ALA A 35 36.05 -14.31 18.26
N GLY A 36 35.01 -15.07 18.64
CA GLY A 36 34.99 -15.84 19.88
C GLY A 36 35.10 -15.02 21.17
N ALA A 37 34.40 -13.88 21.26
CA ALA A 37 34.45 -12.99 22.42
C ALA A 37 33.69 -13.53 23.64
N THR A 38 34.21 -13.28 24.84
CA THR A 38 33.49 -13.45 26.10
C THR A 38 32.50 -12.30 26.33
N ALA A 39 31.52 -12.48 27.22
CA ALA A 39 30.58 -11.40 27.56
C ALA A 39 31.27 -10.11 28.04
N THR A 40 32.43 -10.22 28.69
CA THR A 40 33.23 -9.07 29.11
C THR A 40 33.83 -8.34 27.91
N GLU A 41 34.41 -9.07 26.96
CA GLU A 41 34.95 -8.51 25.71
C GLU A 41 33.84 -7.91 24.84
N VAL A 42 32.65 -8.51 24.82
CA VAL A 42 31.47 -7.96 24.15
C VAL A 42 31.06 -6.60 24.75
N HIS A 43 31.05 -6.46 26.08
CA HIS A 43 30.79 -5.18 26.73
C HIS A 43 31.77 -4.09 26.28
N GLU A 44 33.06 -4.44 26.24
CA GLU A 44 34.15 -3.50 25.92
C GLU A 44 34.13 -3.08 24.45
N THR A 45 33.85 -4.02 23.55
CA THR A 45 33.83 -3.79 22.09
C THR A 45 32.54 -3.12 21.61
N SER A 46 31.39 -3.48 22.16
CA SER A 46 30.08 -2.92 21.77
C SER A 46 29.72 -1.62 22.49
N GLY A 47 30.29 -1.38 23.68
CA GLY A 47 29.91 -0.27 24.55
C GLY A 47 28.54 -0.41 25.22
N VAL A 48 27.87 -1.56 25.06
CA VAL A 48 26.59 -1.88 25.71
C VAL A 48 26.82 -2.19 27.19
N PRO A 49 26.00 -1.69 28.14
CA PRO A 49 26.19 -1.95 29.58
C PRO A 49 26.30 -3.44 29.92
N ARG A 50 27.20 -3.82 30.84
CA ARG A 50 27.44 -5.23 31.24
C ARG A 50 26.17 -5.99 31.60
N ALA A 51 25.25 -5.35 32.33
CA ALA A 51 23.98 -5.95 32.74
C ALA A 51 23.07 -6.33 31.56
N SER A 52 23.25 -5.70 30.39
CA SER A 52 22.45 -5.95 29.19
C SER A 52 23.11 -6.93 28.22
N VAL A 53 24.38 -7.31 28.41
CA VAL A 53 25.11 -8.13 27.43
C VAL A 53 24.50 -9.52 27.29
N TYR A 54 24.28 -10.25 28.39
CA TYR A 54 23.69 -11.60 28.31
C TYR A 54 22.28 -11.61 27.71
N PRO A 55 21.33 -10.77 28.16
CA PRO A 55 20.00 -10.70 27.53
C PRO A 55 20.05 -10.37 26.03
N VAL A 56 21.01 -9.54 25.60
CA VAL A 56 21.18 -9.21 24.18
C VAL A 56 21.77 -10.39 23.41
N LEU A 57 22.77 -11.07 23.96
CA LEU A 57 23.35 -12.26 23.34
C LEU A 57 22.32 -13.38 23.21
N ASP A 58 21.49 -13.61 24.23
CA ASP A 58 20.44 -14.63 24.20
C ASP A 58 19.43 -14.34 23.07
N ARG A 59 18.99 -13.08 22.92
CA ARG A 59 18.12 -12.68 21.79
C ARG A 59 18.79 -12.81 20.44
N LEU A 60 20.09 -12.51 20.34
CA LEU A 60 20.83 -12.68 19.09
C LEU A 60 21.02 -14.16 18.74
N ILE A 61 21.11 -15.06 19.73
CA ILE A 61 21.11 -16.51 19.52
C ILE A 61 19.72 -16.97 19.03
N GLU A 62 18.63 -16.49 19.64
CA GLU A 62 17.25 -16.77 19.18
C GLU A 62 16.95 -16.25 17.78
N LYS A 63 17.63 -15.17 17.37
CA LYS A 63 17.58 -14.61 16.00
C LYS A 63 18.59 -15.26 15.06
N GLU A 64 19.33 -16.27 15.51
CA GLU A 64 20.37 -16.97 14.74
C GLU A 64 21.44 -16.02 14.14
N LEU A 65 21.78 -14.96 14.88
CA LEU A 65 22.81 -13.99 14.53
C LEU A 65 24.12 -14.21 15.30
N VAL A 66 24.05 -14.95 16.41
CA VAL A 66 25.21 -15.26 17.25
C VAL A 66 25.20 -16.73 17.59
N SER A 67 26.38 -17.35 17.53
CA SER A 67 26.62 -18.70 18.03
C SER A 67 27.32 -18.64 19.39
N VAL A 68 27.09 -19.64 20.23
CA VAL A 68 27.71 -19.76 21.55
C VAL A 68 28.51 -21.05 21.66
N SER A 69 29.74 -20.92 22.13
CA SER A 69 30.59 -22.03 22.53
C SER A 69 30.57 -22.16 24.04
N HIS A 70 30.18 -23.34 24.53
CA HIS A 70 30.03 -23.66 25.95
C HIS A 70 31.37 -23.99 26.64
N THR A 71 32.43 -23.27 26.28
CA THR A 71 33.71 -23.30 27.00
C THR A 71 33.61 -22.59 28.35
N THR A 72 34.66 -22.70 29.16
CA THR A 72 34.80 -21.94 30.42
C THR A 72 35.95 -20.94 30.27
N PRO A 73 35.68 -19.63 30.10
CA PRO A 73 34.38 -18.96 30.02
C PRO A 73 33.66 -19.17 28.67
N LYS A 74 32.34 -18.93 28.64
CA LYS A 74 31.53 -19.00 27.40
C LYS A 74 32.06 -18.00 26.38
N ARG A 75 32.10 -18.41 25.11
CA ARG A 75 32.50 -17.56 23.99
C ARG A 75 31.38 -17.44 22.98
N PHE A 76 31.27 -16.27 22.36
CA PHE A 76 30.23 -15.92 21.41
C PHE A 76 30.87 -15.49 20.11
N ASP A 77 30.28 -15.89 18.99
CA ASP A 77 30.77 -15.54 17.67
C ASP A 77 29.62 -15.11 16.75
N ALA A 78 29.86 -14.11 15.92
CA ALA A 78 28.84 -13.61 15.00
C ALA A 78 28.64 -14.59 13.84
N ILE A 79 27.38 -14.82 13.47
CA ILE A 79 27.06 -15.42 12.18
C ILE A 79 27.44 -14.42 11.07
N PRO A 80 28.07 -14.86 9.96
CA PRO A 80 28.46 -13.97 8.87
C PRO A 80 27.29 -13.15 8.32
N PRO A 81 27.52 -11.90 7.86
CA PRO A 81 26.46 -10.97 7.46
C PRO A 81 25.48 -11.57 6.44
N ASP A 82 25.97 -12.25 5.41
CA ASP A 82 25.10 -12.82 4.37
C ASP A 82 24.05 -13.76 4.97
N ARG A 83 24.47 -14.69 5.83
CA ARG A 83 23.56 -15.61 6.53
C ARG A 83 22.74 -14.91 7.61
N GLY A 84 23.33 -13.97 8.34
CA GLY A 84 22.63 -13.25 9.39
C GLY A 84 21.47 -12.42 8.86
N ILE A 85 21.65 -11.78 7.71
CA ILE A 85 20.59 -11.01 7.03
C ILE A 85 19.52 -11.96 6.47
N GLU A 86 19.92 -13.09 5.87
CA GLU A 86 18.98 -14.13 5.41
C GLU A 86 18.09 -14.66 6.56
N ASN A 87 18.68 -14.95 7.71
CA ASN A 87 17.96 -15.40 8.91
C ASN A 87 16.94 -14.34 9.40
N LEU A 88 17.32 -13.06 9.41
CA LEU A 88 16.41 -11.97 9.77
C LEU A 88 15.24 -11.84 8.79
N MET A 89 15.51 -11.93 7.49
CA MET A 89 14.48 -11.85 6.45
C MET A 89 13.48 -13.01 6.55
N HIS A 90 13.96 -14.24 6.69
CA HIS A 90 13.08 -15.40 6.88
C HIS A 90 12.20 -15.28 8.11
N ARG A 91 12.75 -14.73 9.20
CA ARG A 91 11.98 -14.50 10.41
C ARG A 91 10.89 -13.45 10.22
N ILE A 92 11.21 -12.35 9.53
CA ILE A 92 10.23 -11.30 9.19
C ILE A 92 9.11 -11.88 8.30
N GLU A 93 9.45 -12.68 7.30
CA GLU A 93 8.47 -13.33 6.42
C GLU A 93 7.55 -14.28 7.19
N ALA A 94 8.11 -15.11 8.08
CA ALA A 94 7.34 -16.03 8.91
C ALA A 94 6.40 -15.28 9.89
N ASP A 95 6.91 -14.25 10.55
CA ASP A 95 6.12 -13.40 11.46
C ASP A 95 5.00 -12.68 10.70
N ALA A 96 5.28 -12.20 9.48
CA ALA A 96 4.29 -11.54 8.62
C ALA A 96 3.16 -12.48 8.17
N GLU A 97 3.49 -13.71 7.74
CA GLU A 97 2.48 -14.68 7.32
C GLU A 97 1.62 -15.14 8.52
N SER A 98 2.23 -15.36 9.68
CA SER A 98 1.51 -15.66 10.92
C SER A 98 0.54 -14.54 11.31
N ALA A 99 1.01 -13.29 11.27
CA ALA A 99 0.19 -12.12 11.55
C ALA A 99 -0.98 -12.00 10.56
N LYS A 100 -0.73 -12.19 9.26
CA LYS A 100 -1.76 -12.17 8.23
C LYS A 100 -2.85 -13.22 8.48
N LEU A 101 -2.50 -14.46 8.79
CA LEU A 101 -3.47 -15.53 9.07
C LEU A 101 -4.34 -15.21 10.31
N ALA A 102 -3.72 -14.67 11.36
CA ALA A 102 -4.43 -14.25 12.57
C ALA A 102 -5.40 -13.10 12.28
N LEU A 103 -4.94 -12.09 11.54
CA LEU A 103 -5.74 -10.93 11.16
C LEU A 103 -6.88 -11.30 10.21
N ASP A 104 -6.65 -12.18 9.24
CA ASP A 104 -7.69 -12.69 8.33
C ASP A 104 -8.80 -13.43 9.08
N THR A 105 -8.44 -14.15 10.15
CA THR A 105 -9.41 -14.85 11.00
C THR A 105 -10.29 -13.82 11.72
N ILE A 106 -9.69 -12.81 12.35
CA ILE A 106 -10.42 -11.70 12.99
C ILE A 106 -11.29 -10.95 11.97
N TYR A 107 -10.80 -10.73 10.75
CA TYR A 107 -11.54 -10.05 9.70
C TYR A 107 -12.76 -10.86 9.24
N ARG A 108 -12.63 -12.19 9.11
CA ARG A 108 -13.76 -13.08 8.77
C ARG A 108 -14.78 -13.19 9.90
N GLU A 109 -14.34 -13.20 11.15
CA GLU A 109 -15.21 -13.22 12.33
C GLU A 109 -16.09 -11.98 12.45
N LYS A 110 -15.69 -10.87 11.81
CA LYS A 110 -16.54 -9.67 11.69
C LYS A 110 -17.90 -9.98 11.03
N GLY A 111 -18.03 -11.13 10.35
CA GLY A 111 -19.26 -11.58 9.69
C GLY A 111 -19.71 -10.61 8.60
N PRO A 112 -20.67 -10.99 7.75
CA PRO A 112 -21.54 -9.99 7.18
C PRO A 112 -22.33 -9.46 8.37
N GLU A 113 -21.89 -8.34 8.97
CA GLU A 113 -22.85 -7.52 9.70
C GLU A 113 -24.10 -7.47 8.81
N VAL A 114 -25.23 -7.84 9.39
CA VAL A 114 -26.52 -7.38 8.90
C VAL A 114 -26.36 -5.87 8.85
N ARG A 115 -25.91 -5.35 7.70
CA ARG A 115 -25.74 -3.93 7.42
C ARG A 115 -27.15 -3.40 7.33
N GLY A 116 -27.77 -3.23 8.50
CA GLY A 116 -28.97 -2.48 8.65
C GLY A 116 -28.62 -1.06 8.25
N ASN A 117 -28.91 -0.72 7.00
CA ASN A 117 -29.07 0.65 6.50
C ASN A 117 -27.91 1.65 6.76
N GLN A 118 -26.71 1.23 7.17
CA GLN A 118 -25.61 2.17 7.36
C GLN A 118 -24.98 2.48 6.00
N GLU A 119 -25.40 3.61 5.43
CA GLU A 119 -24.85 4.25 4.25
C GLU A 119 -23.45 4.83 4.56
N LEU A 120 -22.49 3.96 4.85
CA LEU A 120 -21.14 4.38 5.18
C LEU A 120 -20.43 4.89 3.91
N ILE A 121 -19.75 6.02 4.06
CA ILE A 121 -18.85 6.60 3.07
C ILE A 121 -17.47 6.62 3.72
N TRP A 122 -16.50 5.97 3.09
CA TRP A 122 -15.13 5.89 3.57
C TRP A 122 -14.27 6.85 2.75
N THR A 123 -13.52 7.71 3.43
CA THR A 123 -12.52 8.55 2.79
C THR A 123 -11.17 7.85 2.78
N ILE A 124 -10.58 7.72 1.61
CA ILE A 124 -9.26 7.12 1.36
C ILE A 124 -8.31 8.25 0.98
N TYR A 125 -7.12 8.29 1.59
CA TYR A 125 -6.11 9.31 1.30
C TYR A 125 -4.88 8.68 0.64
N GLY A 126 -4.32 9.39 -0.34
CA GLY A 126 -3.08 9.01 -1.02
C GLY A 126 -3.31 8.13 -2.25
N GLU A 127 -2.57 8.43 -3.32
CA GLU A 127 -2.75 7.83 -4.65
C GLU A 127 -2.62 6.29 -4.63
N GLU A 128 -1.60 5.76 -3.94
CA GLU A 128 -1.35 4.31 -3.81
C GLU A 128 -2.50 3.56 -3.13
N ASN A 129 -3.06 4.15 -2.07
CA ASN A 129 -4.17 3.54 -1.33
C ASN A 129 -5.44 3.51 -2.18
N ILE A 130 -5.70 4.61 -2.92
CA ILE A 130 -6.85 4.67 -3.82
C ILE A 130 -6.67 3.66 -4.97
N ARG A 131 -5.46 3.56 -5.54
CA ARG A 131 -5.14 2.58 -6.59
C ARG A 131 -5.35 1.15 -6.11
N THR A 132 -4.87 0.84 -4.92
CA THR A 132 -5.05 -0.47 -4.28
C THR A 132 -6.53 -0.80 -4.11
N ARG A 133 -7.34 0.18 -3.67
CA ARG A 133 -8.79 -0.02 -3.52
C ARG A 133 -9.49 -0.21 -4.86
N LEU A 134 -9.13 0.56 -5.90
CA LEU A 134 -9.67 0.37 -7.24
C LEU A 134 -9.32 -1.01 -7.82
N ALA A 135 -8.08 -1.47 -7.63
CA ALA A 135 -7.64 -2.80 -8.06
C ALA A 135 -8.48 -3.90 -7.39
N ASP A 136 -8.72 -3.77 -6.09
CA ASP A 136 -9.57 -4.67 -5.33
C ASP A 136 -11.02 -4.68 -5.83
N MET A 137 -11.59 -3.50 -6.12
CA MET A 137 -12.93 -3.39 -6.69
C MET A 137 -13.03 -4.06 -8.06
N PHE A 138 -12.06 -3.83 -8.96
CA PHE A 138 -12.03 -4.38 -10.31
C PHE A 138 -11.81 -5.88 -10.33
N LYS A 139 -10.92 -6.40 -9.49
CA LYS A 139 -10.64 -7.83 -9.37
C LYS A 139 -11.88 -8.64 -8.98
N HIS A 140 -12.75 -8.05 -8.16
CA HIS A 140 -13.99 -8.68 -7.69
C HIS A 140 -15.23 -8.26 -8.49
N ALA A 141 -15.06 -7.65 -9.67
CA ALA A 141 -16.17 -7.31 -10.54
C ALA A 141 -16.73 -8.56 -11.21
N GLU A 142 -18.05 -8.71 -11.25
CA GLU A 142 -18.73 -9.87 -11.81
C GLU A 142 -19.54 -9.57 -13.08
N GLN A 143 -20.05 -8.35 -13.23
CA GLN A 143 -21.00 -7.99 -14.26
C GLN A 143 -20.52 -6.82 -15.13
N SER A 144 -20.20 -5.68 -14.50
CA SER A 144 -19.88 -4.46 -15.25
C SER A 144 -19.03 -3.48 -14.45
N VAL A 145 -18.18 -2.76 -15.18
CA VAL A 145 -17.43 -1.61 -14.68
C VAL A 145 -17.76 -0.42 -15.56
N ALA A 146 -18.30 0.63 -14.97
CA ALA A 146 -18.54 1.91 -15.63
C ALA A 146 -17.70 2.99 -14.96
N MET A 147 -17.02 3.82 -15.75
CA MET A 147 -16.23 4.92 -15.20
C MET A 147 -16.34 6.19 -16.03
N LEU A 148 -16.19 7.31 -15.32
CA LEU A 148 -16.05 8.64 -15.87
C LEU A 148 -14.78 9.25 -15.31
N ALA A 149 -13.76 9.44 -16.13
CA ALA A 149 -12.47 9.94 -15.66
C ALA A 149 -11.77 10.76 -16.74
N THR A 150 -10.97 11.74 -16.31
CA THR A 150 -10.08 12.47 -17.23
C THR A 150 -8.97 11.55 -17.74
N TRP A 151 -8.51 11.81 -18.95
CA TRP A 151 -7.40 11.07 -19.58
C TRP A 151 -6.13 11.14 -18.72
N GLU A 152 -5.89 12.27 -18.05
CA GLU A 152 -4.76 12.44 -17.13
C GLU A 152 -4.82 11.46 -15.96
N LEU A 153 -6.00 11.24 -15.37
CA LEU A 153 -6.19 10.24 -14.32
C LEU A 153 -6.09 8.82 -14.87
N LEU A 154 -6.68 8.58 -16.05
CA LEU A 154 -6.64 7.27 -16.70
C LEU A 154 -5.21 6.84 -16.97
N GLN A 155 -4.46 7.65 -17.72
CA GLN A 155 -3.08 7.37 -18.11
C GLN A 155 -2.15 7.27 -16.90
N GLY A 156 -2.34 8.15 -15.89
CA GLY A 156 -1.42 8.23 -14.75
C GLY A 156 -1.62 7.14 -13.70
N SER A 157 -2.86 6.67 -13.49
CA SER A 157 -3.16 5.89 -12.28
C SER A 157 -4.13 4.73 -12.49
N VAL A 158 -4.95 4.72 -13.55
CA VAL A 158 -6.06 3.75 -13.69
C VAL A 158 -5.78 2.69 -14.76
N LEU A 159 -5.13 3.04 -15.89
CA LEU A 159 -4.88 2.10 -16.99
C LEU A 159 -4.14 0.83 -16.53
N GLU A 160 -3.14 0.98 -15.66
CA GLU A 160 -2.41 -0.15 -15.08
C GLU A 160 -3.35 -1.07 -14.28
N VAL A 161 -4.31 -0.49 -13.57
CA VAL A 161 -5.25 -1.19 -12.70
C VAL A 161 -6.34 -1.90 -13.49
N LEU A 162 -6.71 -1.40 -14.66
CA LEU A 162 -7.73 -2.03 -15.52
C LEU A 162 -7.35 -3.45 -15.95
N THR A 163 -6.07 -3.80 -15.92
CA THR A 163 -5.59 -5.17 -16.16
C THR A 163 -6.14 -6.18 -15.16
N SER A 164 -6.57 -5.73 -13.97
CA SER A 164 -7.17 -6.58 -12.93
C SER A 164 -8.64 -6.94 -13.18
N VAL A 165 -9.32 -6.27 -14.12
CA VAL A 165 -10.73 -6.55 -14.43
C VAL A 165 -10.83 -7.90 -15.15
N PRO A 166 -11.70 -8.83 -14.72
CA PRO A 166 -11.93 -10.10 -15.41
C PRO A 166 -12.40 -9.92 -16.86
N GLU A 167 -11.98 -10.80 -17.78
CA GLU A 167 -12.32 -10.71 -19.21
C GLU A 167 -13.82 -10.80 -19.51
N SER A 168 -14.58 -11.47 -18.64
CA SER A 168 -16.04 -11.62 -18.76
C SER A 168 -16.82 -10.36 -18.42
N VAL A 169 -16.17 -9.35 -17.85
CA VAL A 169 -16.83 -8.14 -17.35
C VAL A 169 -16.83 -7.05 -18.41
N ASP A 170 -18.02 -6.48 -18.65
CA ASP A 170 -18.20 -5.33 -19.54
C ASP A 170 -17.57 -4.07 -18.94
N VAL A 171 -16.70 -3.40 -19.70
CA VAL A 171 -16.06 -2.15 -19.26
C VAL A 171 -16.48 -0.99 -20.16
N GLU A 172 -17.09 0.02 -19.55
CA GLU A 172 -17.48 1.27 -20.18
C GLU A 172 -16.69 2.44 -19.58
N ILE A 173 -15.99 3.18 -20.45
CA ILE A 173 -15.12 4.29 -20.07
C ILE A 173 -15.61 5.55 -20.78
N VAL A 174 -16.00 6.55 -20.00
CA VAL A 174 -16.29 7.90 -20.49
C VAL A 174 -15.11 8.78 -20.12
N THR A 175 -14.49 9.43 -21.11
CA THR A 175 -13.29 10.25 -20.90
C THR A 175 -13.23 11.41 -21.88
N ASP A 176 -12.53 12.48 -21.51
CA ASP A 176 -12.36 13.70 -22.31
C ASP A 176 -11.55 13.46 -23.59
N CYS A 177 -10.56 12.58 -23.56
CA CYS A 177 -9.84 12.14 -24.77
C CYS A 177 -9.26 10.73 -24.63
N TRP A 178 -8.96 10.08 -25.75
CA TRP A 178 -8.22 8.82 -25.78
C TRP A 178 -6.99 8.95 -26.68
N LYS A 179 -5.79 8.82 -26.09
CA LYS A 179 -4.53 8.89 -26.83
C LYS A 179 -3.87 7.52 -26.83
N GLY A 180 -4.14 6.73 -27.87
CA GLY A 180 -3.55 5.40 -28.06
C GLY A 180 -4.47 4.44 -28.80
N GLU A 181 -4.04 3.18 -28.93
CA GLU A 181 -4.90 2.11 -29.43
C GLU A 181 -6.02 1.84 -28.42
N GLN A 182 -7.26 1.78 -28.89
CA GLN A 182 -8.40 1.41 -28.05
C GLN A 182 -8.43 -0.11 -27.90
N PRO A 183 -8.39 -0.64 -26.66
CA PRO A 183 -8.59 -2.06 -26.44
C PRO A 183 -9.98 -2.46 -26.94
N PRO A 184 -10.11 -3.50 -27.79
CA PRO A 184 -11.40 -3.89 -28.37
C PRO A 184 -12.41 -4.34 -27.30
N ARG A 185 -11.91 -4.74 -26.12
CA ARG A 185 -12.72 -5.12 -24.96
C ARG A 185 -13.39 -3.93 -24.26
N PHE A 186 -12.89 -2.71 -24.43
CA PHE A 186 -13.38 -1.53 -23.71
C PHE A 186 -14.27 -0.66 -24.60
N ARG A 187 -15.48 -0.38 -24.11
CA ARG A 187 -16.37 0.59 -24.75
C ARG A 187 -15.97 1.99 -24.29
N ILE A 188 -15.25 2.70 -25.14
CA ILE A 188 -14.77 4.05 -24.86
C ILE A 188 -15.71 5.06 -25.52
N ARG A 189 -16.23 6.00 -24.72
CA ARG A 189 -17.08 7.09 -25.19
C ARG A 189 -16.36 8.42 -24.98
N LEU A 190 -16.27 9.19 -26.06
CA LEU A 190 -15.71 10.53 -26.07
C LEU A 190 -16.85 11.56 -26.19
N PRO A 191 -16.94 12.55 -25.29
CA PRO A 191 -17.90 13.66 -25.40
C PRO A 191 -17.73 14.41 -26.72
N LEU A 192 -18.84 14.69 -27.41
CA LEU A 192 -18.88 15.48 -28.65
C LEU A 192 -18.73 17.00 -28.41
N SER A 193 -18.68 17.47 -27.16
CA SER A 193 -18.70 18.90 -26.81
C SER A 193 -17.65 19.26 -25.75
N GLU A 194 -17.08 20.47 -25.87
CA GLU A 194 -16.10 21.14 -24.98
C GLU A 194 -16.56 21.27 -23.50
N SER A 195 -17.77 20.81 -23.16
CA SER A 195 -18.39 20.93 -21.85
C SER A 195 -17.73 20.13 -20.72
N PHE A 196 -16.76 19.25 -21.02
CA PHE A 196 -15.97 18.54 -20.00
C PHE A 196 -14.89 19.41 -19.36
N HIS A 197 -14.37 20.40 -20.10
CA HIS A 197 -13.25 21.21 -19.63
C HIS A 197 -13.68 22.48 -18.87
N GLU A 198 -14.97 22.83 -18.86
CA GLU A 198 -15.43 24.11 -18.32
C GLU A 198 -16.58 23.98 -17.31
N VAL A 199 -16.45 23.09 -16.32
CA VAL A 199 -17.15 23.36 -15.05
C VAL A 199 -16.37 24.48 -14.35
N ARG A 200 -16.66 25.73 -14.75
CA ARG A 200 -16.15 26.93 -14.09
C ARG A 200 -16.93 27.14 -12.80
N SER A 201 -16.26 27.54 -11.73
CA SER A 201 -16.96 27.98 -10.53
C SER A 201 -17.87 29.19 -10.86
N ALA A 202 -18.82 29.52 -9.99
CA ALA A 202 -19.63 30.75 -10.12
C ALA A 202 -18.79 32.04 -10.23
N GLN A 203 -17.48 31.98 -9.98
CA GLN A 203 -16.51 33.06 -10.09
C GLN A 203 -15.58 32.94 -11.31
N GLY A 204 -15.86 32.04 -12.25
CA GLY A 204 -15.12 31.90 -13.51
C GLY A 204 -13.74 31.25 -13.39
N LYS A 205 -13.35 30.72 -12.21
CA LYS A 205 -12.12 29.93 -12.06
C LYS A 205 -12.35 28.50 -12.54
N PRO A 206 -11.41 27.90 -13.31
CA PRO A 206 -11.44 26.46 -13.57
C PRO A 206 -11.40 25.72 -12.24
N LEU A 207 -12.31 24.76 -12.04
CA LEU A 207 -12.32 23.95 -10.84
C LEU A 207 -11.04 23.08 -10.78
N PRO A 208 -10.42 22.88 -9.61
CA PRO A 208 -9.14 22.19 -9.45
C PRO A 208 -9.17 20.67 -9.70
N TYR A 209 -10.26 20.13 -10.28
CA TYR A 209 -10.56 18.70 -10.38
C TYR A 209 -9.97 18.04 -11.65
N GLU A 210 -8.76 18.44 -12.06
CA GLU A 210 -8.10 17.96 -13.29
C GLU A 210 -7.80 16.45 -13.25
N ARG A 211 -7.68 15.86 -12.03
CA ARG A 211 -7.48 14.41 -11.82
C ARG A 211 -8.62 13.79 -11.00
N SER A 212 -9.85 14.11 -11.36
CA SER A 212 -11.04 13.51 -10.73
C SER A 212 -11.66 12.43 -11.62
N GLY A 213 -12.28 11.45 -10.98
CA GLY A 213 -12.96 10.37 -11.67
C GLY A 213 -14.01 9.70 -10.80
N VAL A 214 -15.01 9.10 -11.42
CA VAL A 214 -16.08 8.35 -10.76
C VAL A 214 -16.07 6.94 -11.34
N PHE A 215 -16.08 5.95 -10.45
CA PHE A 215 -15.99 4.53 -10.79
C PHE A 215 -17.17 3.81 -10.16
N LEU A 216 -17.83 2.97 -10.94
CA LEU A 216 -18.98 2.18 -10.54
C LEU A 216 -18.75 0.73 -10.94
N VAL A 217 -18.85 -0.18 -9.98
CA VAL A 217 -18.67 -1.63 -10.20
C VAL A 217 -19.95 -2.36 -9.79
N ASP A 218 -20.45 -3.20 -10.69
CA ASP A 218 -21.61 -4.09 -10.56
C ASP A 218 -22.88 -3.41 -10.04
N ASN A 219 -23.00 -2.09 -10.20
CA ASN A 219 -24.08 -1.28 -9.58
C ASN A 219 -24.24 -1.52 -8.07
N THR A 220 -23.16 -1.88 -7.37
CA THR A 220 -23.16 -2.15 -5.92
C THR A 220 -22.07 -1.38 -5.18
N ARG A 221 -21.01 -0.96 -5.87
CA ARG A 221 -19.86 -0.26 -5.27
C ARG A 221 -19.48 0.94 -6.10
N THR A 222 -19.22 2.06 -5.44
CA THR A 222 -18.78 3.29 -6.11
C THR A 222 -17.54 3.86 -5.44
N LEU A 223 -16.66 4.45 -6.27
CA LEU A 223 -15.50 5.21 -5.82
C LEU A 223 -15.46 6.54 -6.57
N VAL A 224 -15.37 7.64 -5.83
CA VAL A 224 -15.19 8.99 -6.38
C VAL A 224 -13.79 9.46 -6.05
N TRP A 225 -12.92 9.52 -7.05
CA TRP A 225 -11.57 10.04 -6.95
C TRP A 225 -11.61 11.57 -7.08
N LEU A 226 -11.07 12.25 -6.08
CA LEU A 226 -10.97 13.70 -5.98
C LEU A 226 -9.48 14.07 -5.97
N GLY A 227 -8.98 14.53 -7.12
CA GLY A 227 -7.57 14.91 -7.29
C GLY A 227 -7.41 16.37 -7.66
N SER A 228 -6.48 17.05 -6.99
CA SER A 228 -6.01 18.42 -7.32
C SER A 228 -4.49 18.38 -7.55
N LYS A 229 -3.96 19.26 -8.42
CA LYS A 229 -2.51 19.38 -8.64
C LYS A 229 -1.73 19.85 -7.39
N SER A 230 -2.39 20.45 -6.41
CA SER A 230 -1.72 21.06 -5.24
C SER A 230 -1.81 20.25 -3.95
N GLU A 231 -2.59 19.18 -3.90
CA GLU A 231 -2.87 18.42 -2.68
C GLU A 231 -2.79 16.91 -2.93
N GLN A 232 -2.55 16.13 -1.87
CA GLN A 232 -2.64 14.68 -1.97
C GLN A 232 -4.07 14.27 -2.36
N PRO A 233 -4.25 13.37 -3.35
CA PRO A 233 -5.57 12.97 -3.78
C PRO A 233 -6.30 12.23 -2.66
N SER A 234 -7.62 12.39 -2.66
CA SER A 234 -8.52 11.65 -1.78
C SER A 234 -9.58 10.94 -2.62
N ALA A 235 -10.18 9.89 -2.07
CA ALA A 235 -11.32 9.24 -2.70
C ALA A 235 -12.41 8.92 -1.70
N LEU A 236 -13.66 8.98 -2.16
CA LEU A 236 -14.82 8.53 -1.41
C LEU A 236 -15.25 7.17 -1.94
N TYR A 237 -15.16 6.16 -1.10
CA TYR A 237 -15.67 4.82 -1.38
C TYR A 237 -17.02 4.61 -0.69
N SER A 238 -17.96 3.95 -1.35
CA SER A 238 -19.20 3.51 -0.69
C SER A 238 -19.83 2.30 -1.38
N GLU A 239 -20.55 1.52 -0.57
CA GLU A 239 -21.45 0.45 -0.99
C GLU A 239 -22.91 0.79 -0.64
N SER A 240 -23.18 2.05 -0.29
CA SER A 240 -24.53 2.56 -0.01
C SER A 240 -25.38 2.53 -1.27
N ALA A 241 -26.57 1.92 -1.18
CA ALA A 241 -27.54 1.92 -2.27
C ALA A 241 -27.87 3.34 -2.76
N GLY A 242 -28.00 4.31 -1.85
CA GLY A 242 -28.29 5.70 -2.19
C GLY A 242 -27.19 6.36 -3.02
N LEU A 243 -25.93 6.24 -2.57
CA LEU A 243 -24.80 6.85 -3.31
C LEU A 243 -24.53 6.13 -4.63
N VAL A 244 -24.64 4.81 -4.64
CA VAL A 244 -24.51 3.99 -5.86
C VAL A 244 -25.58 4.36 -6.89
N GLN A 245 -26.84 4.52 -6.47
CA GLN A 245 -27.91 4.95 -7.35
C GLN A 245 -27.69 6.38 -7.87
N PHE A 246 -27.21 7.29 -7.03
CA PHE A 246 -26.85 8.64 -7.43
C PHE A 246 -25.77 8.65 -8.52
N VAL A 247 -24.67 7.92 -8.29
CA VAL A 247 -23.55 7.81 -9.24
C VAL A 247 -23.99 7.15 -10.54
N ARG A 248 -24.75 6.05 -10.47
CA ARG A 248 -25.31 5.38 -11.65
C ARG A 248 -26.16 6.34 -12.48
N ARG A 249 -27.04 7.12 -11.84
CA ARG A 249 -27.89 8.11 -12.53
C ARG A 249 -27.05 9.22 -13.16
N HIS A 250 -25.98 9.65 -12.50
CA HIS A 250 -25.06 10.64 -13.05
C HIS A 250 -24.35 10.11 -14.32
N LEU A 251 -23.79 8.90 -14.28
CA LEU A 251 -23.15 8.26 -15.44
C LEU A 251 -24.14 8.03 -16.59
N ALA A 252 -25.34 7.54 -16.30
CA ALA A 252 -26.41 7.38 -17.28
C ALA A 252 -26.80 8.72 -17.93
N SER A 253 -26.95 9.78 -17.14
CA SER A 253 -27.30 11.10 -17.66
C SER A 253 -26.20 11.66 -18.57
N VAL A 254 -24.93 11.51 -18.20
CA VAL A 254 -23.79 11.93 -19.03
C VAL A 254 -23.80 11.17 -20.37
N THR A 255 -24.01 9.85 -20.33
CA THR A 255 -24.02 9.01 -21.55
C THR A 255 -25.24 9.23 -22.46
N GLU A 256 -26.42 9.53 -21.89
CA GLU A 256 -27.64 9.86 -22.65
C GLU A 256 -27.52 11.21 -23.37
N HIS A 257 -27.05 12.27 -22.69
CA HIS A 257 -26.85 13.58 -23.31
C HIS A 257 -25.87 13.51 -24.49
N MET A 258 -24.86 12.63 -24.41
CA MET A 258 -23.92 12.40 -25.50
C MET A 258 -24.54 11.68 -26.70
N SER A 259 -25.53 10.82 -26.47
CA SER A 259 -26.22 10.09 -27.55
C SER A 259 -27.21 10.99 -28.29
N ALA A 260 -27.82 11.96 -27.59
CA ALA A 260 -28.75 12.94 -28.17
C ALA A 260 -28.04 14.06 -28.96
N ALA A 261 -26.79 14.38 -28.64
CA ALA A 261 -26.00 15.41 -29.34
C ALA A 261 -25.36 14.92 -30.66
N GLY A 262 -25.52 13.63 -30.99
CA GLY A 262 -25.01 13.01 -32.23
C GLY A 262 -26.05 12.82 -33.33
N GLN A 263 -27.24 13.43 -33.22
CA GLN A 263 -28.28 13.49 -34.28
C GLN A 263 -28.38 14.90 -34.86
#